data_AF-A0A9Q3HPX1-F1
#
_entry.id   AF-A0A9Q3HPX1-F1
#
_cell.length_a   1.000
_cell.length_b   1.000
_cell.length_c   1.000
_cell.angle_alpha   90.00
_cell.angle_beta   90.00
_cell.angle_gamma   90.00
#
_symmetry.space_group_name_H-M   'P 1'
#
loop_
_entity.id
_entity.type
_entity.pdbx_description
1 polymer ?
#
loop_
_entity_poly.entity_id
_entity_poly.type
_entity_poly.pdbx_seq_one_letter_code
_entity_poly.pdbx_strand_id
1 'polypeptide(L)'
;MESAYKTSIHASTNQTPAILEKGWNPILPQDSLRKYLIQINPTTGSFKGMLDKAVKHAIRCMEISFAYATEKWDKSQPTPDLKVGDLVLVSTTNFKNMEACKKL
;
A
#
# COMPACT_ATOMS: atom_id res chain seq x y z
N MET A 1 15.26 10.49 5.06
CA MET A 1 16.51 10.07 4.41
C MET A 1 17.56 9.60 5.42
N GLU A 2 17.74 10.31 6.53
CA GLU A 2 18.76 9.98 7.54
C GLU A 2 18.67 8.56 8.13
N SER A 3 17.45 8.06 8.35
CA SER A 3 17.22 6.70 8.84
C SER A 3 17.73 5.62 7.89
N ALA A 4 17.47 5.77 6.58
CA ALA A 4 17.93 4.81 5.57
C ALA A 4 19.45 4.73 5.48
N TYR A 5 20.14 5.87 5.62
CA TYR A 5 21.61 5.91 5.64
C TYR A 5 22.18 5.19 6.88
N LYS A 6 21.61 5.48 8.06
CA LYS A 6 22.04 4.89 9.33
C LYS A 6 21.86 3.36 9.38
N THR A 7 20.91 2.83 8.63
CA THR A 7 20.63 1.38 8.55
C THR A 7 21.18 0.71 7.29
N SER A 8 21.87 1.45 6.41
CA SER A 8 22.50 0.89 5.22
C SER A 8 23.83 0.21 5.58
N ILE A 9 24.17 -0.88 4.88
CA ILE A 9 25.41 -1.61 5.10
C ILE A 9 26.54 -0.89 4.35
N HIS A 10 27.60 -0.54 5.06
CA HIS A 10 28.77 0.07 4.45
C HIS A 10 29.66 -0.99 3.79
N ALA A 11 30.11 -0.73 2.56
CA ALA A 11 30.79 -1.73 1.72
C ALA A 11 32.14 -2.22 2.29
N SER A 12 32.89 -1.36 2.99
CA SER A 12 34.21 -1.74 3.53
C SER A 12 34.16 -2.40 4.91
N THR A 13 33.15 -2.08 5.73
CA THR A 13 33.05 -2.59 7.11
C THR A 13 31.99 -3.68 7.25
N ASN A 14 31.14 -3.87 6.24
CA ASN A 14 30.00 -4.79 6.25
C ASN A 14 29.05 -4.61 7.46
N GLN A 15 29.09 -3.44 8.09
CA GLN A 15 28.25 -3.10 9.24
C GLN A 15 27.46 -1.83 8.95
N THR A 16 26.33 -1.65 9.63
CA THR A 16 25.54 -0.42 9.51
C THR A 16 26.12 0.67 10.42
N PRO A 17 26.05 1.96 10.02
CA PRO A 17 26.48 3.06 10.89
C PRO A 17 25.81 3.05 12.27
N ALA A 18 24.54 2.64 12.37
CA ALA A 18 23.84 2.54 13.65
C ALA A 18 24.47 1.51 14.61
N ILE A 19 24.96 0.39 14.08
CA ILE A 19 25.67 -0.63 14.88
C ILE A 19 27.01 -0.09 15.36
N LEU A 20 27.74 0.67 14.53
CA LEU A 20 29.03 1.25 14.90
C LEU A 20 28.90 2.39 15.92
N GLU A 21 27.87 3.22 15.81
CA GLU A 21 27.65 4.34 16.73
C GLU A 21 27.00 3.94 18.05
N LYS A 22 26.01 3.03 18.00
CA LYS A 22 25.09 2.76 19.12
C LYS A 22 25.09 1.29 19.56
N GLY A 23 25.69 0.39 18.80
CA GLY A 23 25.70 -1.05 19.09
C GLY A 23 24.39 -1.79 18.73
N TRP A 24 23.40 -1.11 18.16
CA TRP A 24 22.13 -1.72 17.76
C TRP A 24 21.54 -1.05 16.52
N ASN A 25 20.80 -1.82 15.73
CA ASN A 25 20.10 -1.32 14.55
C ASN A 25 18.62 -1.03 14.90
N PRO A 26 18.07 0.15 14.57
CA PRO A 26 16.67 0.45 14.82
C PRO A 26 15.73 -0.41 13.97
N ILE A 27 14.59 -0.77 14.55
CA ILE A 27 13.53 -1.52 13.87
C ILE A 27 12.95 -0.62 12.77
N LEU A 28 13.04 -1.08 11.51
CA LEU A 28 12.50 -0.34 10.38
C LEU A 28 11.02 -0.70 10.14
N PRO A 29 10.27 0.19 9.46
CA PRO A 29 8.89 -0.13 9.05
C PRO A 29 8.82 -1.40 8.18
N GLN A 30 9.83 -1.64 7.34
CA GLN A 30 9.96 -2.86 6.56
C GLN A 30 10.08 -4.12 7.43
N ASP A 31 10.77 -4.04 8.56
CA ASP A 31 10.93 -5.18 9.48
C ASP A 31 9.58 -5.56 10.12
N SER A 32 8.70 -4.58 10.31
CA SER A 32 7.33 -4.82 10.78
C SER A 32 6.50 -5.61 9.77
N LEU A 33 6.71 -5.39 8.46
CA LEU A 33 6.06 -6.20 7.41
C LEU A 33 6.60 -7.64 7.42
N ARG A 34 7.88 -7.82 7.75
CA ARG A 34 8.54 -9.13 7.87
C ARG A 34 7.95 -10.00 8.97
N LYS A 35 7.35 -9.41 10.00
CA LYS A 35 6.61 -10.14 11.06
C LYS A 35 5.42 -10.95 10.51
N TYR A 36 4.82 -10.48 9.42
CA TYR A 36 3.70 -11.15 8.76
C TYR A 36 4.15 -12.09 7.63
N LEU A 37 5.42 -12.01 7.23
CA LEU A 37 6.01 -12.91 6.25
C LEU A 37 6.34 -14.24 6.93
N ILE A 38 5.91 -15.33 6.30
CA ILE A 38 6.19 -16.68 6.80
C ILE A 38 7.71 -16.90 6.66
N GLN A 39 8.45 -16.94 7.77
CA GLN A 39 9.85 -17.39 7.75
C GLN A 39 9.85 -18.90 7.52
N ILE A 40 10.21 -19.32 6.30
CA ILE A 40 10.26 -20.73 5.92
C ILE A 40 11.72 -21.03 5.57
N ASN A 41 12.35 -21.89 6.37
CA ASN A 41 13.62 -22.50 6.00
C ASN A 41 13.34 -23.54 4.90
N PRO A 42 13.97 -23.43 3.71
CA PRO A 42 13.69 -24.31 2.59
C PRO A 42 14.33 -25.68 2.84
N THR A 43 13.54 -26.62 3.32
CA THR A 43 13.84 -28.06 3.27
C THR A 43 12.83 -28.67 2.31
N THR A 44 13.19 -29.70 1.54
CA THR A 44 12.36 -30.25 0.46
C THR A 44 10.94 -30.67 0.91
N GLY A 45 10.78 -31.08 2.18
CA GLY A 45 9.47 -31.35 2.79
C GLY A 45 8.65 -30.11 3.18
N SER A 46 9.29 -28.95 3.41
CA SER A 46 8.63 -27.68 3.72
C SER A 46 8.14 -26.93 2.47
N PHE A 47 8.65 -27.30 1.28
CA PHE A 47 8.28 -26.64 0.01
C PHE A 47 6.82 -26.86 -0.39
N LYS A 48 6.28 -28.07 -0.22
CA LYS A 48 4.84 -28.32 -0.46
C LYS A 48 3.97 -27.48 0.46
N GLY A 49 4.29 -27.45 1.76
CA GLY A 49 3.59 -26.62 2.73
C GLY A 49 3.72 -25.12 2.44
N MET A 50 4.85 -24.69 1.87
CA MET A 50 5.05 -23.32 1.39
C MET A 50 4.12 -22.99 0.23
N LEU A 51 4.05 -23.88 -0.77
CA LEU A 51 3.21 -23.69 -1.94
C LEU A 51 1.73 -23.66 -1.56
N ASP A 52 1.30 -24.57 -0.67
CA ASP A 52 -0.09 -24.60 -0.17
C ASP A 52 -0.45 -23.33 0.61
N LYS A 53 0.46 -22.79 1.44
CA LYS A 53 0.22 -21.53 2.16
C LYS A 53 0.19 -20.33 1.22
N ALA A 54 1.09 -20.28 0.23
CA ALA A 54 1.13 -19.22 -0.77
C ALA A 54 -0.15 -19.21 -1.62
N VAL A 55 -0.61 -20.38 -2.08
CA VAL A 55 -1.87 -20.52 -2.83
C VAL A 55 -3.06 -20.06 -2.00
N LYS A 56 -3.17 -20.50 -0.73
CA LYS A 56 -4.24 -20.04 0.17
C LYS A 56 -4.23 -18.53 0.38
N HIS A 57 -3.05 -17.93 0.53
CA HIS A 57 -2.92 -16.49 0.68
C HIS A 57 -3.32 -15.74 -0.59
N ALA A 58 -2.89 -16.22 -1.76
CA ALA A 58 -3.26 -15.64 -3.05
C ALA A 58 -4.79 -15.67 -3.27
N ILE A 59 -5.45 -16.81 -2.97
CA ILE A 59 -6.90 -16.93 -3.05
C ILE A 59 -7.58 -15.90 -2.14
N ARG A 60 -7.14 -15.79 -0.88
CA ARG A 60 -7.67 -14.78 0.06
C ARG A 60 -7.50 -13.35 -0.47
N CYS A 61 -6.36 -13.02 -1.07
CA CYS A 61 -6.14 -11.70 -1.66
C CYS A 61 -7.08 -11.43 -2.83
N MET A 62 -7.36 -12.43 -3.67
CA MET A 62 -8.35 -12.31 -4.75
C MET A 62 -9.75 -12.08 -4.21
N GLU A 63 -10.17 -12.84 -3.19
CA GLU A 63 -11.48 -12.67 -2.52
C GLU A 63 -11.63 -11.27 -1.92
N ILE A 64 -10.61 -10.78 -1.20
CA ILE A 64 -10.61 -9.43 -0.61
C ILE A 64 -10.68 -8.36 -1.70
N SER A 65 -9.94 -8.53 -2.79
CA SER A 65 -9.93 -7.56 -3.90
C SER A 65 -11.28 -7.54 -4.62
N PHE A 66 -11.90 -8.70 -4.82
CA PHE A 66 -13.23 -8.82 -5.39
C PHE A 66 -14.28 -8.18 -4.49
N ALA A 67 -14.26 -8.50 -3.19
CA ALA A 67 -15.15 -7.89 -2.20
C ALA A 67 -15.01 -6.36 -2.18
N TYR A 68 -13.77 -5.85 -2.22
CA TYR A 68 -13.47 -4.42 -2.28
C TYR A 68 -13.99 -3.76 -3.56
N ALA A 69 -13.92 -4.45 -4.71
CA ALA A 69 -14.45 -3.94 -5.98
C ALA A 69 -15.99 -3.92 -6.00
N THR A 70 -16.63 -4.90 -5.36
CA THR A 70 -18.10 -4.97 -5.29
C THR A 70 -18.69 -4.02 -4.25
N GLU A 71 -17.98 -3.77 -3.15
CA GLU A 71 -18.43 -2.82 -2.14
C GLU A 71 -18.09 -1.38 -2.56
N LYS A 72 -19.06 -0.47 -2.42
CA LYS A 72 -18.85 0.96 -2.62
C LYS A 72 -17.75 1.43 -1.66
N TRP A 73 -16.68 2.04 -2.20
CA TRP A 73 -15.53 2.56 -1.45
C TRP A 73 -15.91 3.58 -0.37
N ASP A 74 -17.05 4.27 -0.56
CA ASP A 74 -17.62 5.20 0.41
C ASP A 74 -19.06 4.83 0.75
N LYS A 75 -19.23 4.10 1.86
CA LYS A 75 -20.54 3.75 2.45
C LYS A 75 -21.14 4.91 3.25
N SER A 76 -20.37 5.96 3.55
CA SER A 76 -20.82 7.08 4.40
C SER A 76 -21.69 8.07 3.65
N GLN A 77 -21.48 8.21 2.34
CA GLN A 77 -22.20 9.17 1.53
C GLN A 77 -23.48 8.54 0.96
N PRO A 78 -24.67 9.01 1.37
CA PRO A 78 -25.91 8.64 0.69
C PRO A 78 -25.79 9.06 -0.77
N THR A 79 -26.03 8.14 -1.70
CA THR A 79 -26.07 8.47 -3.13
C THR A 79 -27.26 9.40 -3.35
N PRO A 80 -27.08 10.61 -3.90
CA PRO A 80 -28.21 11.48 -4.21
C PRO A 80 -29.08 10.82 -5.28
N ASP A 81 -30.39 10.75 -5.04
CA ASP A 81 -31.38 10.28 -6.02
C ASP A 81 -31.61 11.41 -7.04
N LEU A 82 -30.86 11.37 -8.14
CA LEU A 82 -30.95 12.35 -9.22
C LEU A 82 -31.89 11.82 -10.31
N LYS A 83 -32.94 12.57 -10.62
CA LYS A 83 -33.91 12.24 -11.66
C LYS A 83 -33.68 13.08 -12.91
N VAL A 84 -34.15 12.58 -14.04
CA VAL A 84 -34.08 13.30 -15.32
C VAL A 84 -34.92 14.57 -15.21
N GLY A 85 -34.28 15.73 -15.33
CA GLY A 85 -34.89 17.05 -15.19
C GLY A 85 -34.47 17.81 -13.93
N ASP A 86 -33.75 17.19 -13.00
CA ASP A 86 -33.24 17.87 -11.81
C ASP A 86 -32.12 18.86 -12.15
N LEU A 87 -32.19 20.06 -11.56
CA LEU A 87 -31.15 21.07 -11.64
C LEU A 87 -30.02 20.72 -10.68
N VAL A 88 -28.85 20.36 -11.23
CA VAL A 88 -27.65 20.03 -10.45
C VAL A 88 -26.59 21.13 -10.57
N LEU A 89 -25.98 21.50 -9.45
CA LEU A 89 -24.87 22.45 -9.42
C LEU A 89 -23.55 21.70 -9.67
N VAL A 90 -22.92 21.95 -10.82
CA VAL A 90 -21.60 21.38 -11.15
C VAL A 90 -20.51 22.30 -10.61
N SER A 91 -19.90 21.92 -9.49
CA SER A 91 -18.72 22.62 -8.97
C SER A 91 -17.50 22.28 -9.82
N THR A 92 -16.99 23.26 -10.56
CA THR A 92 -15.79 23.14 -11.41
C THR A 92 -14.50 23.42 -10.62
N THR A 93 -14.44 23.12 -9.31
CA THR A 93 -13.27 23.40 -8.46
C THR A 93 -11.95 22.80 -8.97
N ASN A 94 -12.00 21.81 -9.86
CA ASN A 94 -10.83 21.19 -10.51
C ASN A 94 -10.52 21.70 -11.94
N PHE A 95 -11.34 22.60 -12.49
CA PHE A 95 -11.05 23.26 -13.77
C PHE A 95 -10.72 24.72 -13.50
N LYS A 96 -9.42 25.07 -13.53
CA LYS A 96 -9.03 26.47 -13.70
C LYS A 96 -9.46 26.89 -15.10
N ASN A 97 -10.63 27.50 -15.21
CA ASN A 97 -11.04 28.24 -16.40
C ASN A 97 -10.25 29.56 -16.45
N MET A 98 -8.93 29.44 -16.57
CA MET A 98 -8.03 30.57 -16.83
C MET A 98 -7.93 30.76 -18.33
N GLU A 99 -9.03 31.15 -18.96
CA GLU A 99 -9.02 31.96 -20.17
C GLU A 99 -10.44 32.49 -20.39
N ALA A 100 -10.53 33.80 -20.58
CA ALA A 100 -11.75 34.59 -20.52
C ALA A 100 -12.87 34.06 -21.43
N CYS A 101 -14.12 34.24 -20.98
CA CYS A 101 -15.31 34.13 -21.83
C CYS A 101 -15.12 34.94 -23.13
N LYS A 102 -14.89 34.26 -24.25
CA LYS A 102 -15.19 34.82 -25.57
C LYS A 102 -16.70 34.72 -25.75
N LYS A 103 -17.37 35.87 -25.79
CA LYS A 103 -18.77 35.96 -26.22
C LYS A 103 -18.86 35.44 -27.66
N LEU A 104 -19.75 34.48 -27.89
CA LEU A 104 -20.32 34.18 -29.20
C LEU A 104 -21.49 35.14 -29.45
#